data_AF-C1GNX9-F1
#
_entry.id   AF-C1GNX9-F1
#
_cell.length_a   1.000
_cell.length_b   1.000
_cell.length_c   1.000
_cell.angle_alpha   90.00
_cell.angle_beta   90.00
_cell.angle_gamma   90.00
#
_symmetry.space_group_name_H-M   'P 1'
#
loop_
_entity.id
_entity.type
_entity.pdbx_description
1 polymer ?
#
loop_
_entity_poly.entity_id
_entity_poly.type
_entity_poly.pdbx_seq_one_letter_code
_entity_poly.pdbx_strand_id
1 'polypeptide(L)'
;MDIPFPWHLGVYDAHCHATDTMASIGEVVRMKTAALTLMATRGQDQELVAQAASTYAPAAHSDSDSDSVDQRKPRIIPSFGWHPWFSHQIIDDINSETRHDTPFSKVEHYKGVLTPPTKDEGLLHALPEPFPLSKLIADTKARLHQHPHGLVGEIGLDRSFRIPNAWLPHELEKRDASLTPGSREGRSLSPHRVALAHQREIFKAQLRLAGSMQRPVSVHSVQAHGAVLEVLQELWSGHERKRVSNRQRKRRPSADKAHEHSDHEKDRENENDPQTPAASSLPFPLRICMHSYSGPPDVLKQFLQKSNPAETYFSFSSVINFAGGSSEKTVEVIKALPEDRILVESDLHCAGKRMDELMEAIVRQVCSIRGWDLEYGIRILGENWTRFVFG
;
A
#
# COMPACT_ATOMS: atom_id res chain seq x y z
N MET A 1 17.92 28.01 14.67
CA MET A 1 16.49 28.23 14.36
C MET A 1 16.12 27.18 13.34
N ASP A 2 15.10 26.36 13.62
CA ASP A 2 14.67 25.36 12.65
C ASP A 2 14.18 26.06 11.38
N ILE A 3 14.72 25.62 10.24
CA ILE A 3 14.35 26.12 8.92
C ILE A 3 12.84 25.88 8.75
N PRO A 4 12.03 26.91 8.41
CA PRO A 4 10.60 26.75 8.18
C PRO A 4 10.34 25.64 7.15
N PHE A 5 9.36 24.77 7.42
CA PHE A 5 9.07 23.66 6.52
C PHE A 5 8.33 24.14 5.26
N PRO A 6 8.83 23.88 4.04
CA PRO A 6 8.30 24.47 2.81
C PRO A 6 7.11 23.63 2.27
N TRP A 7 6.00 23.64 3.01
CA TRP A 7 4.75 22.93 2.65
C TRP A 7 4.23 23.24 1.23
N HIS A 8 4.53 24.43 0.70
CA HIS A 8 4.15 24.86 -0.64
C HIS A 8 4.77 24.03 -1.78
N LEU A 9 5.79 23.21 -1.49
CA LEU A 9 6.40 22.30 -2.45
C LEU A 9 5.61 20.99 -2.66
N GLY A 10 4.56 20.78 -1.85
CA GLY A 10 3.71 19.59 -1.93
C GLY A 10 4.29 18.41 -1.15
N VAL A 11 3.73 18.12 0.02
CA VAL A 11 4.03 16.91 0.79
C VAL A 11 2.85 15.96 0.71
N TYR A 12 3.12 14.70 0.43
CA TYR A 12 2.10 13.72 0.10
C TYR A 12 2.20 12.54 1.05
N ASP A 13 1.08 12.19 1.68
CA ASP A 13 1.01 11.02 2.54
C ASP A 13 0.67 9.79 1.69
N ALA A 14 1.65 8.90 1.52
CA ALA A 14 1.49 7.68 0.73
C ALA A 14 0.55 6.65 1.37
N HIS A 15 0.27 6.75 2.67
CA HIS A 15 -0.53 5.77 3.40
C HIS A 15 -1.01 6.31 4.77
N CYS A 16 -2.33 6.38 4.95
CA CYS A 16 -2.91 6.63 6.26
C CYS A 16 -4.32 6.05 6.41
N HIS A 17 -4.83 6.12 7.64
CA HIS A 17 -6.11 5.54 8.05
C HIS A 17 -7.04 6.61 8.64
N ALA A 18 -7.14 7.81 8.07
CA ALA A 18 -7.93 8.90 8.65
C ALA A 18 -9.42 8.56 8.85
N THR A 19 -9.94 7.56 8.14
CA THR A 19 -11.30 7.03 8.30
C THR A 19 -11.47 6.13 9.52
N ASP A 20 -10.40 5.74 10.22
CA ASP A 20 -10.50 5.04 11.51
C ASP A 20 -11.02 5.98 12.61
N THR A 21 -10.82 7.29 12.48
CA THR A 21 -11.39 8.32 13.36
C THR A 21 -12.19 9.32 12.54
N MET A 22 -13.41 8.94 12.12
CA MET A 22 -14.26 9.76 11.25
C MET A 22 -14.53 11.17 11.80
N ALA A 23 -14.53 11.37 13.12
CA ALA A 23 -14.67 12.69 13.73
C ALA A 23 -13.59 13.69 13.27
N SER A 24 -12.43 13.21 12.84
CA SER A 24 -11.31 14.04 12.37
C SER A 24 -11.30 14.31 10.87
N ILE A 25 -12.10 13.59 10.07
CA ILE A 25 -11.98 13.62 8.59
C ILE A 25 -12.26 15.02 8.00
N GLY A 26 -13.05 15.84 8.71
CA GLY A 26 -13.31 17.26 8.37
C GLY A 26 -12.05 18.13 8.30
N GLU A 27 -11.00 17.75 9.03
CA GLU A 27 -9.78 18.54 9.14
C GLU A 27 -8.93 18.51 7.86
N VAL A 28 -9.18 17.57 6.93
CA VAL A 28 -8.44 17.45 5.65
C VAL A 28 -8.40 18.77 4.87
N VAL A 29 -9.46 19.59 4.94
CA VAL A 29 -9.52 20.90 4.27
C VAL A 29 -8.48 21.87 4.81
N ARG A 30 -8.15 21.76 6.11
CA ARG A 30 -7.24 22.66 6.83
C ARG A 30 -5.80 22.14 6.91
N MET A 31 -5.58 20.90 6.49
CA MET A 31 -4.26 20.28 6.50
C MET A 31 -3.31 20.92 5.50
N LYS A 32 -2.03 20.95 5.87
CA LYS A 32 -0.93 21.42 5.03
C LYS A 32 -0.42 20.34 4.08
N THR A 33 -0.55 19.07 4.46
CA THR A 33 -0.27 17.94 3.57
C THR A 33 -1.15 18.07 2.30
N ALA A 34 -0.52 17.93 1.13
CA ALA A 34 -1.11 18.22 -0.17
C ALA A 34 -2.15 17.18 -0.58
N ALA A 35 -1.85 15.89 -0.39
CA ALA A 35 -2.81 14.80 -0.59
C ALA A 35 -2.57 13.63 0.37
N LEU A 36 -3.64 12.88 0.65
CA LEU A 36 -3.66 11.72 1.52
C LEU A 36 -4.09 10.47 0.74
N THR A 37 -3.31 9.40 0.79
CA THR A 37 -3.77 8.08 0.34
C THR A 37 -4.46 7.35 1.49
N LEU A 38 -5.79 7.23 1.44
CA LEU A 38 -6.61 6.65 2.49
C LEU A 38 -6.85 5.16 2.26
N MET A 39 -6.43 4.33 3.22
CA MET A 39 -6.57 2.88 3.14
C MET A 39 -7.88 2.40 3.74
N ALA A 40 -8.65 1.66 2.96
CA ALA A 40 -9.65 0.75 3.49
C ALA A 40 -8.97 -0.58 3.86
N THR A 41 -9.30 -1.12 5.03
CA THR A 41 -8.67 -2.32 5.59
C THR A 41 -9.67 -3.46 5.79
N ARG A 42 -10.95 -3.14 5.97
CA ARG A 42 -12.01 -4.07 6.42
C ARG A 42 -13.36 -3.69 5.83
N GLY A 43 -14.42 -4.43 6.14
CA GLY A 43 -15.74 -4.14 5.57
C GLY A 43 -16.30 -2.77 5.95
N GLN A 44 -16.04 -2.32 7.17
CA GLN A 44 -16.64 -1.11 7.76
C GLN A 44 -16.07 0.20 7.20
N ASP A 45 -14.84 0.18 6.68
CA ASP A 45 -14.17 1.40 6.20
C ASP A 45 -14.20 1.55 4.68
N GLN A 46 -14.57 0.52 3.90
CA GLN A 46 -14.62 0.60 2.43
C GLN A 46 -15.46 1.78 1.94
N GLU A 47 -16.68 1.91 2.46
CA GLU A 47 -17.60 2.96 2.05
C GLU A 47 -17.19 4.32 2.61
N LEU A 48 -16.63 4.37 3.83
CA LEU A 48 -16.14 5.60 4.43
C LEU A 48 -14.99 6.20 3.62
N VAL A 49 -14.08 5.37 3.12
CA VAL A 49 -12.97 5.79 2.26
C VAL A 49 -13.51 6.30 0.91
N ALA A 50 -14.47 5.61 0.30
CA ALA A 50 -15.10 6.04 -0.96
C ALA A 50 -15.83 7.40 -0.80
N GLN A 51 -16.57 7.56 0.29
CA GLN A 51 -17.27 8.81 0.60
C GLN A 51 -16.31 9.96 0.89
N ALA A 52 -15.24 9.72 1.65
CA ALA A 52 -14.22 10.73 1.90
C ALA A 52 -13.59 11.19 0.57
N ALA A 53 -13.18 10.26 -0.30
CA ALA A 53 -12.62 10.61 -1.60
C ALA A 53 -13.58 11.43 -2.48
N SER A 54 -14.87 11.09 -2.46
CA SER A 54 -15.90 11.83 -3.21
C SER A 54 -16.14 13.24 -2.65
N THR A 55 -16.15 13.36 -1.32
CA THR A 55 -16.42 14.62 -0.60
C THR A 55 -15.32 15.64 -0.82
N TYR A 56 -14.07 15.20 -0.88
CA TYR A 56 -12.89 16.06 -1.04
C TYR A 56 -12.29 16.01 -2.46
N ALA A 57 -13.09 15.61 -3.45
CA ALA A 57 -12.69 15.66 -4.85
C ALA A 57 -12.52 17.13 -5.31
N PRO A 58 -11.58 17.42 -6.23
CA PRO A 58 -11.45 18.74 -6.82
C PRO A 58 -12.78 19.16 -7.49
N ALA A 59 -13.18 20.42 -7.35
CA ALA A 59 -14.35 20.93 -8.04
C ALA A 59 -14.15 20.79 -9.56
N ALA A 60 -15.11 20.19 -10.26
CA ALA A 60 -15.00 19.89 -11.70
C ALA A 60 -14.83 21.13 -12.61
N HIS A 61 -14.98 22.35 -12.07
CA HIS A 61 -15.09 23.60 -12.81
C HIS A 61 -14.32 24.78 -12.19
N SER A 62 -13.16 24.57 -11.56
CA SER A 62 -12.30 25.72 -11.23
C SER A 62 -11.59 26.22 -12.48
N ASP A 63 -12.26 27.11 -13.23
CA ASP A 63 -11.73 27.92 -14.35
C ASP A 63 -10.70 28.98 -13.87
N SER A 64 -9.82 28.64 -12.93
CA SER A 64 -8.79 29.58 -12.48
C SER A 64 -7.48 29.34 -13.21
N ASP A 65 -7.09 30.35 -14.00
CA ASP A 65 -5.80 30.65 -14.65
C ASP A 65 -4.55 30.57 -13.73
N SER A 66 -4.59 29.83 -12.62
CA SER A 66 -3.40 29.58 -11.81
C SER A 66 -2.71 28.31 -12.29
N ASP A 67 -1.59 28.49 -13.00
CA ASP A 67 -0.66 27.46 -13.51
C ASP A 67 -0.05 26.51 -12.45
N SER A 68 -0.52 26.51 -11.20
CA SER A 68 -0.06 25.54 -10.21
C SER A 68 -0.69 24.17 -10.48
N VAL A 69 0.08 23.28 -11.10
CA VAL A 69 -0.23 21.86 -11.37
C VAL A 69 -0.81 21.13 -10.14
N ASP A 70 -0.49 21.57 -8.92
CA ASP A 70 -0.94 20.94 -7.67
C ASP A 70 -2.42 21.16 -7.31
N GLN A 71 -3.07 22.25 -7.74
CA GLN A 71 -4.48 22.49 -7.37
C GLN A 71 -5.48 21.53 -8.05
N ARG A 72 -5.05 20.84 -9.10
CA ARG A 72 -5.88 19.85 -9.81
C ARG A 72 -5.78 18.44 -9.21
N LYS A 73 -4.80 18.18 -8.33
CA LYS A 73 -4.63 16.86 -7.73
C LYS A 73 -5.72 16.60 -6.68
N PRO A 74 -6.30 15.37 -6.62
CA PRO A 74 -7.23 15.03 -5.56
C PRO A 74 -6.58 15.15 -4.18
N ARG A 75 -7.28 15.76 -3.22
CA ARG A 75 -6.82 15.83 -1.82
C ARG A 75 -6.80 14.45 -1.17
N ILE A 76 -7.66 13.54 -1.64
CA ILE A 76 -7.74 12.16 -1.16
C ILE A 76 -7.64 11.21 -2.34
N ILE A 77 -6.74 10.24 -2.21
CA ILE A 77 -6.65 9.08 -3.07
C ILE A 77 -7.19 7.88 -2.29
N PRO A 78 -8.37 7.34 -2.64
CA PRO A 78 -8.90 6.17 -1.95
C PRO A 78 -8.12 4.92 -2.35
N SER A 79 -7.91 4.02 -1.40
CA SER A 79 -7.32 2.71 -1.63
C SER A 79 -8.25 1.65 -1.06
N PHE A 80 -8.60 0.67 -1.90
CA PHE A 80 -9.58 -0.36 -1.55
C PHE A 80 -8.93 -1.74 -1.50
N GLY A 81 -9.08 -2.43 -0.39
CA GLY A 81 -8.48 -3.73 -0.15
C GLY A 81 -8.99 -4.35 1.13
N TRP A 82 -8.62 -5.61 1.33
CA TRP A 82 -8.88 -6.35 2.55
C TRP A 82 -7.56 -6.75 3.19
N HIS A 83 -7.32 -6.21 4.37
CA HIS A 83 -6.08 -6.36 5.11
C HIS A 83 -5.92 -7.82 5.59
N PRO A 84 -4.68 -8.39 5.62
CA PRO A 84 -4.44 -9.76 6.07
C PRO A 84 -5.02 -10.09 7.45
N TRP A 85 -5.16 -9.11 8.33
CA TRP A 85 -5.79 -9.28 9.65
C TRP A 85 -7.23 -9.79 9.56
N PHE A 86 -7.96 -9.37 8.54
CA PHE A 86 -9.38 -9.71 8.33
C PHE A 86 -9.57 -10.78 7.25
N SER A 87 -8.49 -11.35 6.71
CA SER A 87 -8.55 -12.38 5.66
C SER A 87 -9.27 -13.66 6.09
N HIS A 88 -9.34 -13.94 7.39
CA HIS A 88 -10.14 -15.03 7.95
C HIS A 88 -11.63 -14.89 7.62
N GLN A 89 -12.12 -13.69 7.31
CA GLN A 89 -13.53 -13.44 6.98
C GLN A 89 -13.89 -13.83 5.54
N ILE A 90 -12.92 -14.28 4.75
CA ILE A 90 -13.09 -14.53 3.32
C ILE A 90 -12.98 -16.03 3.02
N ILE A 91 -13.96 -16.58 2.31
CA ILE A 91 -13.92 -17.93 1.73
C ILE A 91 -13.32 -17.86 0.34
N ASP A 92 -12.30 -18.69 0.07
CA ASP A 92 -11.74 -18.81 -1.28
C ASP A 92 -12.62 -19.70 -2.17
N ASP A 93 -13.56 -19.07 -2.87
CA ASP A 93 -14.47 -19.68 -3.83
C ASP A 93 -13.97 -19.61 -5.29
N ILE A 94 -12.84 -18.93 -5.51
CA ILE A 94 -12.23 -18.71 -6.82
C ILE A 94 -11.32 -19.87 -7.18
N ASN A 95 -10.45 -20.29 -6.26
CA ASN A 95 -9.52 -21.37 -6.54
C ASN A 95 -10.24 -22.73 -6.51
N SER A 96 -10.11 -23.49 -7.60
CA SER A 96 -10.83 -24.75 -7.81
C SER A 96 -10.41 -25.87 -6.85
N GLU A 97 -9.25 -25.77 -6.23
CA GLU A 97 -8.75 -26.77 -5.27
C GLU A 97 -9.51 -26.73 -3.92
N THR A 98 -10.15 -25.60 -3.59
CA THR A 98 -10.99 -25.43 -2.40
C THR A 98 -12.48 -25.56 -2.70
N ARG A 99 -12.89 -25.75 -3.96
CA ARG A 99 -14.28 -26.01 -4.34
C ARG A 99 -14.68 -27.43 -3.94
N HIS A 100 -15.13 -27.57 -2.70
CA HIS A 100 -16.08 -28.62 -2.37
C HIS A 100 -17.48 -28.09 -2.71
N ASP A 101 -18.27 -28.84 -3.49
CA ASP A 101 -19.64 -28.49 -3.91
C ASP A 101 -20.62 -28.31 -2.73
N THR A 102 -20.16 -28.51 -1.50
CA THR A 102 -20.89 -28.30 -0.25
C THR A 102 -20.64 -26.89 0.30
N PRO A 103 -21.70 -26.15 0.68
CA PRO A 103 -21.56 -24.88 1.40
C PRO A 103 -20.71 -25.09 2.66
N PHE A 104 -19.57 -24.40 2.77
CA PHE A 104 -18.77 -24.43 3.99
C PHE A 104 -19.58 -23.81 5.12
N SER A 105 -19.77 -24.55 6.22
CA SER A 105 -20.28 -23.92 7.43
C SER A 105 -19.26 -22.90 7.95
N LYS A 106 -19.75 -21.83 8.57
CA LYS A 106 -18.93 -20.81 9.25
C LYS A 106 -17.86 -21.45 10.15
N VAL A 107 -18.25 -22.46 10.92
CA VAL A 107 -17.37 -23.16 11.86
C VAL A 107 -16.27 -23.93 11.14
N GLU A 108 -16.59 -24.67 10.08
CA GLU A 108 -15.60 -25.40 9.28
C GLU A 108 -14.60 -24.46 8.62
N HIS A 109 -15.09 -23.34 8.05
CA HIS A 109 -14.24 -22.31 7.46
C HIS A 109 -13.21 -21.80 8.46
N TYR A 110 -13.66 -21.33 9.63
CA TYR A 110 -12.75 -20.79 10.64
C TYR A 110 -11.81 -21.85 11.23
N LYS A 111 -12.27 -23.10 11.41
CA LYS A 111 -11.39 -24.21 11.82
C LYS A 111 -10.30 -24.49 10.78
N GLY A 112 -10.59 -24.32 9.49
CA GLY A 112 -9.66 -24.55 8.39
C GLY A 112 -8.63 -23.44 8.18
N VAL A 113 -9.02 -22.17 8.38
CA VAL A 113 -8.14 -21.01 8.10
C VAL A 113 -7.38 -20.49 9.32
N LEU A 114 -7.69 -20.94 10.53
CA LEU A 114 -7.01 -20.51 11.75
C LEU A 114 -5.90 -21.47 12.18
N THR A 115 -4.77 -20.91 12.60
CA THR A 115 -3.61 -21.66 13.11
C THR A 115 -3.14 -21.13 14.48
N PRO A 116 -3.05 -21.98 15.52
CA PRO A 116 -3.56 -23.36 15.55
C PRO A 116 -5.09 -23.37 15.36
N PRO A 117 -5.70 -24.48 14.87
CA PRO A 117 -7.16 -24.59 14.79
C PRO A 117 -7.80 -24.38 16.16
N THR A 118 -8.92 -23.66 16.21
CA THR A 118 -9.64 -23.42 17.46
C THR A 118 -10.71 -24.47 17.73
N LYS A 119 -10.86 -24.83 19.00
CA LYS A 119 -11.97 -25.64 19.53
C LYS A 119 -12.94 -24.80 20.36
N ASP A 120 -12.67 -23.50 20.49
CA ASP A 120 -13.52 -22.57 21.23
C ASP A 120 -14.74 -22.21 20.38
N GLU A 121 -15.85 -22.90 20.63
CA GLU A 121 -17.13 -22.65 19.96
C GLU A 121 -17.63 -21.21 20.23
N GLY A 122 -17.32 -20.62 21.39
CA GLY A 122 -17.70 -19.24 21.71
C GLY A 122 -17.00 -18.24 20.80
N LEU A 123 -15.69 -18.41 20.57
CA LEU A 123 -14.95 -17.61 19.59
C LEU A 123 -15.50 -17.80 18.18
N LEU A 124 -15.73 -19.05 17.76
CA LEU A 124 -16.23 -19.37 16.42
C LEU A 124 -17.60 -18.75 16.13
N HIS A 125 -18.50 -18.74 17.11
CA HIS A 125 -19.80 -18.10 16.98
C HIS A 125 -19.71 -16.56 16.93
N ALA A 126 -18.78 -15.97 17.67
CA ALA A 126 -18.59 -14.52 17.75
C ALA A 126 -17.88 -13.91 16.54
N LEU A 127 -17.13 -14.71 15.77
CA LEU A 127 -16.56 -14.25 14.50
C LEU A 127 -17.68 -13.87 13.51
N PRO A 128 -17.44 -12.94 12.56
CA PRO A 128 -18.46 -12.52 11.61
C PRO A 128 -18.88 -13.64 10.66
N GLU A 129 -19.93 -13.43 9.87
CA GLU A 129 -20.23 -14.36 8.78
C GLU A 129 -19.18 -14.22 7.67
N PRO A 130 -18.56 -15.34 7.23
CA PRO A 130 -17.60 -15.28 6.14
C PRO A 130 -18.30 -15.00 4.80
N PHE A 131 -17.59 -14.38 3.86
CA PHE A 131 -18.13 -14.04 2.56
C PHE A 131 -17.18 -14.47 1.42
N PRO A 132 -17.69 -14.63 0.18
CA PRO A 132 -16.88 -15.15 -0.92
C PRO A 132 -15.81 -14.16 -1.39
N LEU A 133 -14.62 -14.66 -1.74
CA LEU A 133 -13.54 -13.90 -2.35
C LEU A 133 -13.98 -13.28 -3.69
N SER A 134 -14.79 -13.97 -4.48
CA SER A 134 -15.38 -13.42 -5.71
C SER A 134 -16.16 -12.12 -5.46
N LYS A 135 -16.88 -12.04 -4.34
CA LYS A 135 -17.61 -10.84 -3.92
C LYS A 135 -16.64 -9.70 -3.55
N LEU A 136 -15.58 -9.98 -2.79
CA LEU A 136 -14.54 -8.98 -2.50
C LEU A 136 -14.00 -8.36 -3.79
N ILE A 137 -13.60 -9.21 -4.74
CA ILE A 137 -13.01 -8.76 -6.00
C ILE A 137 -14.00 -7.95 -6.83
N ALA A 138 -15.27 -8.37 -6.89
CA ALA A 138 -16.32 -7.65 -7.60
C ALA A 138 -16.58 -6.25 -6.99
N ASP A 139 -16.72 -6.17 -5.66
CA ASP A 139 -16.99 -4.92 -4.96
C ASP A 139 -15.80 -3.94 -5.08
N THR A 140 -14.57 -4.43 -4.90
CA THR A 140 -13.36 -3.62 -5.07
C THR A 140 -13.25 -3.11 -6.51
N LYS A 141 -13.52 -3.95 -7.51
CA LYS A 141 -13.55 -3.54 -8.92
C LYS A 141 -14.58 -2.43 -9.17
N ALA A 142 -15.76 -2.52 -8.58
CA ALA A 142 -16.80 -1.50 -8.72
C ALA A 142 -16.35 -0.14 -8.14
N ARG A 143 -15.74 -0.13 -6.94
CA ARG A 143 -15.19 1.10 -6.34
C ARG A 143 -14.05 1.69 -7.17
N LEU A 144 -13.17 0.85 -7.70
CA LEU A 144 -12.08 1.30 -8.57
C LEU A 144 -12.56 1.90 -9.90
N HIS A 145 -13.73 1.49 -10.42
CA HIS A 145 -14.34 2.19 -11.57
C HIS A 145 -14.90 3.56 -11.17
N GLN A 146 -15.47 3.68 -9.98
CA GLN A 146 -16.01 4.94 -9.46
C GLN A 146 -14.90 5.94 -9.08
N HIS A 147 -13.70 5.44 -8.74
CA HIS A 147 -12.54 6.25 -8.38
C HIS A 147 -11.37 5.99 -9.34
N PRO A 148 -11.24 6.76 -10.44
CA PRO A 148 -10.24 6.54 -11.48
C PRO A 148 -8.78 6.63 -11.01
N HIS A 149 -8.50 7.27 -9.89
CA HIS A 149 -7.15 7.33 -9.28
C HIS A 149 -6.99 6.40 -8.08
N GLY A 150 -8.01 5.60 -7.75
CA GLY A 150 -7.98 4.73 -6.59
C GLY A 150 -6.96 3.61 -6.70
N LEU A 151 -6.38 3.24 -5.56
CA LEU A 151 -5.41 2.16 -5.42
C LEU A 151 -6.08 0.86 -4.96
N VAL A 152 -5.35 -0.24 -5.02
CA VAL A 152 -5.68 -1.45 -4.25
C VAL A 152 -4.80 -1.53 -3.01
N GLY A 153 -5.41 -1.56 -1.85
CA GLY A 153 -4.73 -1.53 -0.56
C GLY A 153 -5.70 -1.18 0.56
N GLU A 154 -5.40 -1.50 1.81
CA GLU A 154 -4.18 -2.16 2.25
C GLU A 154 -4.32 -3.69 2.12
N ILE A 155 -3.39 -4.33 1.40
CA ILE A 155 -3.38 -5.78 1.14
C ILE A 155 -2.02 -6.36 1.49
N GLY A 156 -1.89 -7.66 1.74
CA GLY A 156 -0.56 -8.24 1.97
C GLY A 156 -0.56 -9.43 2.89
N LEU A 157 0.52 -9.59 3.65
CA LEU A 157 0.75 -10.74 4.54
C LEU A 157 1.22 -10.29 5.92
N ASP A 158 0.62 -10.88 6.95
CA ASP A 158 1.02 -10.71 8.35
C ASP A 158 1.12 -12.06 9.05
N ARG A 159 2.35 -12.48 9.35
CA ARG A 159 2.61 -13.74 10.07
C ARG A 159 2.43 -13.57 11.59
N SER A 160 2.50 -12.34 12.08
CA SER A 160 2.59 -12.02 13.50
C SER A 160 1.22 -11.79 14.15
N PHE A 161 0.25 -11.31 13.37
CA PHE A 161 -1.05 -10.90 13.88
C PHE A 161 -1.89 -12.08 14.37
N ARG A 162 -2.54 -11.89 15.51
CA ARG A 162 -3.51 -12.83 16.10
C ARG A 162 -4.89 -12.19 16.05
N ILE A 163 -5.92 -12.98 15.74
CA ILE A 163 -7.28 -12.46 15.67
C ILE A 163 -7.76 -12.03 17.08
N PRO A 164 -8.54 -10.95 17.20
CA PRO A 164 -9.08 -10.53 18.49
C PRO A 164 -10.11 -11.54 19.02
N ASN A 165 -10.21 -11.64 20.34
CA ASN A 165 -11.28 -12.40 20.98
C ASN A 165 -12.64 -11.72 20.78
N ALA A 166 -13.71 -12.45 21.10
CA ALA A 166 -15.04 -11.89 21.24
C ALA A 166 -15.05 -10.78 22.30
N TRP A 167 -15.92 -9.79 22.10
CA TRP A 167 -16.15 -8.75 23.10
C TRP A 167 -16.66 -9.35 24.41
N LEU A 168 -16.05 -8.99 25.54
CA LEU A 168 -16.66 -9.17 26.84
C LEU A 168 -17.66 -8.02 27.11
N PRO A 169 -18.77 -8.25 27.84
CA PRO A 169 -19.78 -7.21 28.07
C PRO A 169 -19.20 -5.90 28.62
N HIS A 170 -18.26 -5.98 29.56
CA HIS A 170 -17.61 -4.80 30.16
C HIS A 170 -16.60 -4.10 29.24
N GLU A 171 -16.11 -4.78 28.19
CA GLU A 171 -15.24 -4.17 27.19
C GLU A 171 -16.07 -3.34 26.19
N LEU A 172 -17.28 -3.79 25.85
CA LEU A 172 -18.21 -3.04 25.00
C LEU A 172 -18.60 -1.69 25.62
N GLU A 173 -18.81 -1.65 26.94
CA GLU A 173 -19.12 -0.41 27.67
C GLU A 173 -17.97 0.60 27.63
N LYS A 174 -16.72 0.13 27.51
CA LYS A 174 -15.52 0.97 27.47
C LYS A 174 -15.03 1.25 26.05
N ARG A 175 -15.73 0.75 25.04
CA ARG A 175 -15.37 0.94 23.64
C ARG A 175 -15.35 2.43 23.31
N ASP A 176 -14.26 2.89 22.71
CA ASP A 176 -14.18 4.25 22.18
C ASP A 176 -15.14 4.40 21.00
N ALA A 177 -16.21 5.17 21.22
CA ALA A 177 -17.24 5.43 20.22
C ALA A 177 -16.74 6.30 19.05
N SER A 178 -15.60 6.99 19.20
CA SER A 178 -15.02 7.81 18.13
C SER A 178 -14.34 6.97 17.04
N LEU A 179 -14.00 5.72 17.34
CA LEU A 179 -13.35 4.81 16.40
C LEU A 179 -14.36 4.13 15.49
N THR A 180 -14.01 4.03 14.22
CA THR A 180 -14.75 3.25 13.22
C THR A 180 -14.77 1.77 13.62
N PRO A 181 -15.96 1.14 13.71
CA PRO A 181 -16.08 -0.24 14.16
C PRO A 181 -15.29 -1.26 13.31
N GLY A 182 -15.03 -2.43 13.88
CA GLY A 182 -14.49 -3.60 13.19
C GLY A 182 -12.99 -3.80 13.32
N SER A 183 -12.22 -2.81 13.79
CA SER A 183 -10.79 -2.96 14.07
C SER A 183 -10.56 -3.74 15.36
N ARG A 184 -9.32 -3.82 15.87
CA ARG A 184 -9.06 -4.46 17.16
C ARG A 184 -9.82 -3.76 18.31
N GLU A 185 -9.92 -2.43 18.28
CA GLU A 185 -10.71 -1.65 19.24
C GLU A 185 -10.39 -1.95 20.72
N GLY A 186 -9.10 -2.22 21.02
CA GLY A 186 -8.65 -2.54 22.37
C GLY A 186 -8.86 -3.98 22.82
N ARG A 187 -9.57 -4.82 22.04
CA ARG A 187 -9.83 -6.22 22.39
C ARG A 187 -8.54 -7.01 22.65
N SER A 188 -8.66 -7.96 23.57
CA SER A 188 -7.61 -8.96 23.81
C SER A 188 -7.41 -9.84 22.57
N LEU A 189 -6.17 -10.27 22.35
CA LEU A 189 -5.84 -11.14 21.22
C LEU A 189 -5.98 -12.60 21.60
N SER A 190 -6.64 -13.38 20.75
CA SER A 190 -6.70 -14.84 20.85
C SER A 190 -5.30 -15.46 20.59
N PRO A 191 -5.10 -16.77 20.81
CA PRO A 191 -3.87 -17.45 20.40
C PRO A 191 -3.83 -17.75 18.89
N HIS A 192 -4.92 -17.49 18.14
CA HIS A 192 -5.09 -17.92 16.76
C HIS A 192 -4.66 -16.85 15.76
N ARG A 193 -4.00 -17.29 14.69
CA ARG A 193 -3.59 -16.48 13.53
C ARG A 193 -4.32 -16.98 12.29
N VAL A 194 -4.37 -16.17 11.24
CA VAL A 194 -4.82 -16.67 9.94
C VAL A 194 -3.66 -17.44 9.29
N ALA A 195 -3.93 -18.65 8.81
CA ALA A 195 -2.95 -19.48 8.13
C ALA A 195 -2.32 -18.73 6.95
N LEU A 196 -0.99 -18.75 6.85
CA LEU A 196 -0.28 -17.98 5.83
C LEU A 196 -0.67 -18.38 4.40
N ALA A 197 -0.96 -19.67 4.17
CA ALA A 197 -1.45 -20.16 2.89
C ALA A 197 -2.77 -19.46 2.48
N HIS A 198 -3.71 -19.35 3.42
CA HIS A 198 -4.96 -18.62 3.18
C HIS A 198 -4.71 -17.14 2.86
N GLN A 199 -3.89 -16.46 3.66
CA GLN A 199 -3.54 -15.06 3.41
C GLN A 199 -2.94 -14.86 2.00
N ARG A 200 -2.09 -15.79 1.55
CA ARG A 200 -1.46 -15.74 0.22
C ARG A 200 -2.46 -15.81 -0.92
N GLU A 201 -3.48 -16.64 -0.82
CA GLU A 201 -4.48 -16.76 -1.90
C GLU A 201 -5.36 -15.51 -1.98
N ILE A 202 -5.79 -14.97 -0.84
CA ILE A 202 -6.51 -13.68 -0.80
C ILE A 202 -5.63 -12.54 -1.36
N PHE A 203 -4.35 -12.50 -0.97
CA PHE A 203 -3.40 -11.49 -1.45
C PHE A 203 -3.18 -11.58 -2.98
N LYS A 204 -2.98 -12.79 -3.52
CA LYS A 204 -2.85 -13.04 -4.97
C LYS A 204 -4.06 -12.55 -5.75
N ALA A 205 -5.27 -12.84 -5.28
CA ALA A 205 -6.49 -12.42 -5.97
C ALA A 205 -6.60 -10.89 -6.05
N GLN A 206 -6.27 -10.19 -4.97
CA GLN A 206 -6.27 -8.72 -4.95
C GLN A 206 -5.17 -8.12 -5.84
N LEU A 207 -3.97 -8.71 -5.88
CA LEU A 207 -2.90 -8.30 -6.80
C LEU A 207 -3.30 -8.51 -8.26
N ARG A 208 -3.95 -9.63 -8.60
CA ARG A 208 -4.45 -9.88 -9.95
C ARG A 208 -5.51 -8.86 -10.38
N LEU A 209 -6.41 -8.49 -9.47
CA LEU A 209 -7.36 -7.40 -9.72
C LEU A 209 -6.62 -6.10 -10.03
N ALA A 210 -5.67 -5.71 -9.17
CA ALA A 210 -4.88 -4.50 -9.36
C ALA A 210 -4.12 -4.50 -10.69
N GLY A 211 -3.48 -5.62 -11.05
CA GLY A 211 -2.79 -5.78 -12.33
C GLY A 211 -3.72 -5.65 -13.53
N SER A 212 -4.88 -6.32 -13.49
CA SER A 212 -5.86 -6.29 -14.58
C SER A 212 -6.42 -4.89 -14.84
N MET A 213 -6.49 -4.06 -13.80
CA MET A 213 -6.97 -2.68 -13.84
C MET A 213 -5.84 -1.65 -13.84
N GLN A 214 -4.59 -2.10 -13.91
CA GLN A 214 -3.38 -1.26 -13.84
C GLN A 214 -3.37 -0.28 -12.65
N ARG A 215 -3.87 -0.72 -11.49
CA ARG A 215 -3.87 0.07 -10.26
C ARG A 215 -2.55 -0.09 -9.50
N PRO A 216 -2.02 0.98 -8.89
CA PRO A 216 -0.97 0.84 -7.89
C PRO A 216 -1.47 0.07 -6.68
N VAL A 217 -0.55 -0.54 -5.95
CA VAL A 217 -0.88 -1.25 -4.70
C VAL A 217 -0.09 -0.74 -3.50
N SER A 218 -0.74 -0.70 -2.34
CA SER A 218 -0.09 -0.53 -1.04
C SER A 218 -0.11 -1.86 -0.29
N VAL A 219 1.09 -2.34 0.08
CA VAL A 219 1.31 -3.70 0.56
C VAL A 219 1.78 -3.72 2.01
N HIS A 220 0.97 -4.34 2.87
CA HIS A 220 1.32 -4.73 4.24
C HIS A 220 2.26 -5.93 4.25
N SER A 221 3.30 -5.86 5.07
CA SER A 221 4.23 -6.98 5.20
C SER A 221 4.89 -7.00 6.58
N VAL A 222 4.38 -7.85 7.48
CA VAL A 222 4.95 -8.01 8.83
C VAL A 222 5.40 -9.45 9.05
N GLN A 223 6.71 -9.61 9.32
CA GLN A 223 7.39 -10.91 9.45
C GLN A 223 7.16 -11.86 8.25
N ALA A 224 6.84 -11.29 7.08
CA ALA A 224 6.43 -12.00 5.88
C ALA A 224 7.06 -11.44 4.59
N HIS A 225 8.09 -10.58 4.66
CA HIS A 225 8.68 -9.92 3.49
C HIS A 225 9.14 -10.90 2.39
N GLY A 226 9.78 -12.01 2.78
CA GLY A 226 10.15 -13.07 1.84
C GLY A 226 8.93 -13.73 1.19
N ALA A 227 7.88 -14.01 1.96
CA ALA A 227 6.64 -14.60 1.44
C ALA A 227 5.89 -13.64 0.51
N VAL A 228 5.92 -12.33 0.77
CA VAL A 228 5.37 -11.31 -0.14
C VAL A 228 6.15 -11.31 -1.45
N LEU A 229 7.48 -11.31 -1.38
CA LEU A 229 8.34 -11.36 -2.57
C LEU A 229 8.11 -12.65 -3.38
N GLU A 230 7.97 -13.80 -2.74
CA GLU A 230 7.62 -15.07 -3.39
C GLU A 230 6.30 -14.96 -4.16
N VAL A 231 5.24 -14.40 -3.54
CA VAL A 231 3.95 -14.19 -4.22
C VAL A 231 4.11 -13.28 -5.44
N LEU A 232 4.87 -12.19 -5.32
CA LEU A 232 5.13 -11.29 -6.44
C LEU A 232 5.90 -11.97 -7.57
N GLN A 233 6.95 -12.73 -7.24
CA GLN A 233 7.74 -13.48 -8.22
C GLN A 233 6.91 -14.55 -8.93
N GLU A 234 6.01 -15.24 -8.22
CA GLU A 234 5.05 -16.18 -8.81
C GLU A 234 4.18 -15.48 -9.87
N LEU A 235 3.69 -14.26 -9.59
CA LEU A 235 2.87 -13.50 -10.52
C LEU A 235 3.68 -12.87 -11.66
N TRP A 236 4.95 -12.56 -11.44
CA TRP A 236 5.86 -12.00 -12.45
C TRP A 236 6.42 -13.05 -13.42
N SER A 237 6.27 -14.34 -13.09
CA SER A 237 6.85 -15.42 -13.89
C SER A 237 6.43 -15.34 -15.35
N GLY A 238 7.40 -15.27 -16.26
CA GLY A 238 7.19 -15.13 -17.70
C GLY A 238 7.07 -13.68 -18.20
N HIS A 239 7.07 -12.70 -17.29
CA HIS A 239 7.00 -11.27 -17.60
C HIS A 239 8.29 -10.51 -17.27
N GLU A 240 9.37 -11.20 -16.90
CA GLU A 240 10.62 -10.56 -16.47
C GLU A 240 11.27 -9.73 -17.60
N ARG A 241 11.82 -8.58 -17.23
CA ARG A 241 12.51 -7.69 -18.17
C ARG A 241 13.75 -8.40 -18.70
N LYS A 242 13.86 -8.50 -20.03
CA LYS A 242 15.01 -9.11 -20.70
C LYS A 242 16.30 -8.40 -20.28
N ARG A 243 17.23 -9.16 -19.68
CA ARG A 243 18.58 -8.66 -19.43
C ARG A 243 19.27 -8.41 -20.77
N VAL A 244 19.50 -7.16 -21.13
CA VAL A 244 20.34 -6.82 -22.29
C VAL A 244 21.71 -7.46 -22.05
N SER A 245 22.06 -8.47 -22.84
CA SER A 245 23.33 -9.19 -22.63
C SER A 245 24.51 -8.29 -22.96
N ASN A 246 25.65 -8.47 -22.27
CA ASN A 246 26.88 -7.71 -22.54
C ASN A 246 27.34 -7.77 -24.02
N ARG A 247 26.93 -8.80 -24.79
CA ARG A 247 27.19 -8.90 -26.23
C ARG A 247 26.45 -7.85 -27.07
N GLN A 248 25.24 -7.44 -26.67
CA GLN A 248 24.52 -6.34 -27.33
C GLN A 248 25.14 -4.98 -27.01
N ARG A 249 25.69 -4.80 -25.80
CA ARG A 249 26.33 -3.55 -25.38
C ARG A 249 27.61 -3.24 -26.17
N LYS A 250 28.38 -4.26 -26.57
CA LYS A 250 29.60 -4.13 -27.41
C LYS A 250 29.35 -3.85 -28.90
N ARG A 251 28.11 -3.95 -29.38
CA ARG A 251 27.76 -3.73 -30.80
C ARG A 251 27.24 -2.32 -31.11
N ARG A 252 27.10 -1.44 -30.11
CA ARG A 252 26.88 -0.01 -30.35
C ARG A 252 28.21 0.60 -30.78
N PRO A 253 28.34 1.21 -31.98
CA PRO A 253 29.61 1.78 -32.42
C PRO A 253 30.04 2.87 -31.44
N SER A 254 31.29 2.82 -31.00
CA SER A 254 31.93 3.91 -30.27
C SER A 254 31.97 5.13 -31.19
N ALA A 255 31.00 6.03 -31.06
CA ALA A 255 31.12 7.38 -31.60
C ALA A 255 32.01 8.18 -30.64
N ASP A 256 33.18 8.58 -31.13
CA ASP A 256 34.07 9.50 -30.45
C ASP A 256 33.32 10.77 -30.04
N LYS A 257 33.46 11.17 -28.75
CA LYS A 257 32.83 12.33 -28.06
C LYS A 257 31.56 12.10 -27.22
N ALA A 258 31.44 10.97 -26.51
CA ALA A 258 30.35 10.74 -25.54
C ALA A 258 30.78 10.81 -24.05
N HIS A 259 31.79 11.62 -23.72
CA HIS A 259 32.08 12.02 -22.35
C HIS A 259 31.62 13.45 -22.15
N GLU A 260 30.41 13.59 -21.61
CA GLU A 260 29.76 14.78 -21.00
C GLU A 260 28.28 14.75 -21.42
N HIS A 261 27.40 14.52 -20.44
CA HIS A 261 25.92 14.45 -20.56
C HIS A 261 25.32 13.23 -21.29
N SER A 262 24.94 12.18 -20.55
CA SER A 262 23.65 11.45 -20.70
C SER A 262 23.63 10.08 -20.01
N ASP A 263 23.38 10.05 -18.69
CA ASP A 263 22.82 8.86 -18.03
C ASP A 263 21.27 8.86 -18.02
N HIS A 264 20.63 9.84 -18.68
CA HIS A 264 19.17 10.00 -18.70
C HIS A 264 18.47 9.85 -20.07
N GLU A 265 19.18 9.52 -21.16
CA GLU A 265 18.56 9.46 -22.51
C GLU A 265 18.47 8.07 -23.15
N LYS A 266 18.82 6.97 -22.45
CA LYS A 266 18.78 5.61 -23.03
C LYS A 266 17.47 4.84 -22.84
N ASP A 267 16.48 5.40 -22.14
CA ASP A 267 15.19 4.73 -21.91
C ASP A 267 14.07 5.14 -22.89
N ARG A 268 14.32 6.09 -23.81
CA ARG A 268 13.31 6.57 -24.78
C ARG A 268 13.40 6.00 -26.20
N GLU A 269 14.41 5.17 -26.51
CA GLU A 269 14.59 4.61 -27.86
C GLU A 269 13.84 3.27 -28.11
N ASN A 270 13.06 2.78 -27.15
CA ASN A 270 12.35 1.49 -27.26
C ASN A 270 10.83 1.61 -27.40
N GLU A 271 10.28 2.81 -27.60
CA GLU A 271 8.83 3.03 -27.78
C GLU A 271 8.29 2.59 -29.17
N ASN A 272 9.14 2.08 -30.07
CA ASN A 272 8.76 1.65 -31.42
C ASN A 272 8.95 0.13 -31.68
N ASP A 273 8.92 -0.72 -30.65
CA ASP A 273 8.75 -2.18 -30.85
C ASP A 273 7.26 -2.51 -31.03
N PRO A 274 6.81 -3.02 -32.21
CA PRO A 274 5.41 -3.42 -32.44
C PRO A 274 4.94 -4.59 -31.56
N GLN A 275 5.80 -5.11 -30.66
CA GLN A 275 5.48 -6.16 -29.69
C GLN A 275 5.19 -5.64 -28.27
N THR A 276 5.10 -4.34 -28.04
CA THR A 276 4.57 -3.83 -26.77
C THR A 276 3.06 -4.11 -26.77
N PRO A 277 2.54 -5.09 -25.99
CA PRO A 277 1.12 -5.38 -26.03
C PRO A 277 0.41 -4.14 -25.51
N ALA A 278 -0.47 -3.54 -26.32
CA ALA A 278 -1.39 -2.51 -25.87
C ALA A 278 -2.08 -3.03 -24.58
N ALA A 279 -1.72 -2.42 -23.44
CA ALA A 279 -2.22 -2.63 -22.08
C ALA A 279 -3.02 -3.94 -21.85
N SER A 280 -2.42 -5.09 -22.15
CA SER A 280 -3.06 -6.38 -21.89
C SER A 280 -3.11 -6.58 -20.37
N SER A 281 -4.28 -6.88 -19.82
CA SER A 281 -4.52 -7.18 -18.39
C SER A 281 -3.40 -8.02 -17.78
N LEU A 282 -2.47 -7.39 -17.04
CA LEU A 282 -1.37 -8.08 -16.40
C LEU A 282 -1.86 -8.81 -15.14
N PRO A 283 -1.26 -9.96 -14.77
CA PRO A 283 -1.63 -10.66 -13.54
C PRO A 283 -1.05 -10.02 -12.27
N PHE A 284 -0.35 -8.88 -12.40
CA PHE A 284 0.30 -8.16 -11.30
C PHE A 284 0.25 -6.64 -11.53
N PRO A 285 0.27 -5.83 -10.46
CA PRO A 285 0.36 -4.38 -10.57
C PRO A 285 1.77 -3.92 -10.98
N LEU A 286 1.85 -2.88 -11.81
CA LEU A 286 3.11 -2.31 -12.26
C LEU A 286 3.80 -1.42 -11.22
N ARG A 287 3.04 -0.92 -10.23
CA ARG A 287 3.53 -0.01 -9.19
C ARG A 287 3.13 -0.55 -7.82
N ILE A 288 4.12 -0.87 -7.00
CA ILE A 288 3.94 -1.53 -5.70
C ILE A 288 4.61 -0.67 -4.64
N CYS A 289 3.89 -0.28 -3.60
CA CYS A 289 4.47 0.34 -2.42
C CYS A 289 4.47 -0.66 -1.26
N MET A 290 5.64 -0.97 -0.74
CA MET A 290 5.80 -1.69 0.53
C MET A 290 5.63 -0.67 1.66
N HIS A 291 4.44 -0.67 2.27
CA HIS A 291 4.08 0.25 3.33
C HIS A 291 4.91 0.02 4.61
N SER A 292 5.30 1.11 5.28
CA SER A 292 6.06 1.14 6.55
C SER A 292 7.14 0.07 6.62
N TYR A 293 8.02 0.04 5.62
CA TYR A 293 8.93 -1.08 5.43
C TYR A 293 9.90 -1.25 6.60
N SER A 294 9.81 -2.40 7.28
CA SER A 294 10.64 -2.78 8.43
C SER A 294 11.52 -4.02 8.15
N GLY A 295 11.58 -4.45 6.89
CA GLY A 295 12.36 -5.60 6.44
C GLY A 295 13.87 -5.34 6.42
N PRO A 296 14.71 -6.40 6.39
CA PRO A 296 16.17 -6.24 6.31
C PRO A 296 16.62 -5.64 4.96
N PRO A 297 17.75 -4.92 4.94
CA PRO A 297 18.33 -4.37 3.70
C PRO A 297 18.59 -5.42 2.61
N ASP A 298 18.90 -6.66 2.98
CA ASP A 298 19.22 -7.70 2.00
C ASP A 298 18.03 -8.11 1.12
N VAL A 299 16.80 -8.00 1.63
CA VAL A 299 15.59 -8.30 0.86
C VAL A 299 15.29 -7.19 -0.16
N LEU A 300 15.70 -5.94 0.10
CA LEU A 300 15.53 -4.83 -0.86
C LEU A 300 16.17 -5.13 -2.21
N LYS A 301 17.37 -5.74 -2.21
CA LYS A 301 18.10 -6.08 -3.44
C LYS A 301 17.27 -6.97 -4.36
N GLN A 302 16.39 -7.80 -3.80
CA GLN A 302 15.51 -8.67 -4.58
C GLN A 302 14.29 -7.94 -5.13
N PHE A 303 13.67 -7.04 -4.34
CA PHE A 303 12.59 -6.17 -4.83
C PHE A 303 13.06 -5.20 -5.93
N LEU A 304 14.31 -4.75 -5.87
CA LEU A 304 14.90 -3.77 -6.79
C LEU A 304 15.66 -4.40 -7.96
N GLN A 305 15.55 -5.71 -8.19
CA GLN A 305 16.22 -6.33 -9.33
C GLN A 305 15.70 -5.73 -10.64
N LYS A 306 16.61 -5.35 -11.54
CA LYS A 306 16.25 -4.78 -12.86
C LYS A 306 15.43 -5.71 -13.75
N SER A 307 15.45 -7.02 -13.47
CA SER A 307 14.62 -8.02 -14.14
C SER A 307 13.15 -7.99 -13.69
N ASN A 308 12.84 -7.40 -12.53
CA ASN A 308 11.46 -7.33 -12.06
C ASN A 308 10.65 -6.43 -13.02
N PRO A 309 9.44 -6.86 -13.43
CA PRO A 309 8.62 -6.08 -14.34
C PRO A 309 7.96 -4.88 -13.68
N ALA A 310 7.69 -4.97 -12.37
CA ALA A 310 7.05 -3.93 -11.58
C ALA A 310 8.07 -3.03 -10.87
N GLU A 311 7.66 -1.78 -10.67
CA GLU A 311 8.37 -0.79 -9.87
C GLU A 311 7.96 -0.91 -8.41
N THR A 312 8.93 -1.12 -7.52
CA THR A 312 8.70 -1.23 -6.08
C THR A 312 9.21 0.00 -5.35
N TYR A 313 8.33 0.63 -4.58
CA TYR A 313 8.57 1.76 -3.69
C TYR A 313 8.51 1.30 -2.23
N PHE A 314 9.11 2.10 -1.35
CA PHE A 314 9.16 1.84 0.08
C PHE A 314 8.82 3.12 0.81
N SER A 315 7.75 3.10 1.60
CA SER A 315 7.38 4.21 2.45
C SER A 315 7.83 3.99 3.89
N PHE A 316 7.99 5.11 4.58
CA PHE A 316 8.41 5.16 5.97
C PHE A 316 7.53 6.15 6.73
N SER A 317 7.23 5.81 7.98
CA SER A 317 6.50 6.64 8.93
C SER A 317 7.32 6.84 10.21
N SER A 318 7.13 7.98 10.87
CA SER A 318 7.77 8.22 12.18
C SER A 318 7.26 7.23 13.24
N VAL A 319 5.98 6.86 13.18
CA VAL A 319 5.32 6.04 14.20
C VAL A 319 5.66 4.56 14.12
N ILE A 320 5.99 4.03 12.94
CA ILE A 320 6.40 2.63 12.79
C ILE A 320 7.92 2.51 12.74
N ASN A 321 8.59 3.33 11.94
CA ASN A 321 9.99 3.08 11.61
C ASN A 321 10.99 3.74 12.58
N PHE A 322 10.54 4.75 13.33
CA PHE A 322 11.36 5.53 14.26
C PHE A 322 10.81 5.58 15.69
N ALA A 323 9.68 4.93 15.96
CA ALA A 323 9.24 4.70 17.32
C ALA A 323 10.03 3.53 17.94
N GLY A 324 10.82 3.81 18.99
CA GLY A 324 11.58 2.80 19.72
C GLY A 324 12.93 2.43 19.10
N GLY A 325 13.51 1.31 19.55
CA GLY A 325 14.91 0.93 19.28
C GLY A 325 15.21 0.33 17.89
N SER A 326 14.26 0.35 16.95
CA SER A 326 14.43 -0.27 15.62
C SER A 326 14.98 0.68 14.54
N SER A 327 15.43 1.87 14.91
CA SER A 327 15.78 2.94 13.96
C SER A 327 17.03 2.66 13.13
N GLU A 328 18.03 1.96 13.66
CA GLU A 328 19.32 1.73 12.96
C GLU A 328 19.13 0.98 11.64
N LYS A 329 18.35 -0.10 11.67
CA LYS A 329 18.01 -0.89 10.48
C LYS A 329 17.24 -0.07 9.45
N THR A 330 16.27 0.74 9.89
CA THR A 330 15.54 1.65 9.01
C THR A 330 16.49 2.65 8.33
N VAL A 331 17.44 3.21 9.08
CA VAL A 331 18.44 4.15 8.56
C VAL A 331 19.29 3.49 7.47
N GLU A 332 19.75 2.24 7.67
CA GLU A 332 20.49 1.50 6.64
C GLU A 332 19.67 1.27 5.38
N VAL A 333 18.38 0.91 5.53
CA VAL A 333 17.45 0.73 4.41
C VAL A 333 17.29 2.04 3.62
N ILE A 334 17.00 3.16 4.28
CA ILE A 334 16.79 4.46 3.62
C ILE A 334 18.06 4.91 2.87
N LYS A 335 19.24 4.66 3.45
CA LYS A 335 20.53 4.96 2.79
C LYS A 335 20.78 4.09 1.56
N ALA A 336 20.38 2.82 1.60
CA ALA A 336 20.60 1.86 0.52
C ALA A 336 19.62 2.02 -0.65
N LEU A 337 18.45 2.63 -0.43
CA LEU A 337 17.43 2.81 -1.44
C LEU A 337 17.84 3.82 -2.53
N PRO A 338 17.59 3.53 -3.82
CA PRO A 338 17.58 4.57 -4.85
C PRO A 338 16.65 5.72 -4.48
N GLU A 339 17.02 6.95 -4.82
CA GLU A 339 16.22 8.12 -4.44
C GLU A 339 14.80 8.09 -5.04
N ASP A 340 14.64 7.51 -6.23
CA ASP A 340 13.37 7.41 -6.96
C ASP A 340 12.41 6.33 -6.42
N ARG A 341 12.76 5.69 -5.28
CA ARG A 341 12.00 4.58 -4.68
C ARG A 341 11.52 4.85 -3.25
N ILE A 342 11.81 6.03 -2.72
CA ILE A 342 11.45 6.41 -1.35
C ILE A 342 10.13 7.18 -1.37
N LEU A 343 9.22 6.76 -0.50
CA LEU A 343 7.99 7.46 -0.16
C LEU A 343 7.98 7.80 1.34
N VAL A 344 7.07 8.68 1.73
CA VAL A 344 6.81 9.02 3.14
C VAL A 344 5.33 8.88 3.42
N GLU A 345 5.00 8.56 4.66
CA GLU A 345 3.62 8.40 5.10
C GLU A 345 3.48 8.70 6.59
N SER A 346 2.25 8.94 7.04
CA SER A 346 1.99 9.16 8.47
C SER A 346 1.66 7.87 9.21
N ASP A 347 1.02 6.91 8.53
CA ASP A 347 0.40 5.72 9.12
C ASP A 347 -0.52 6.07 10.31
N LEU A 348 -1.24 7.19 10.22
CA LEU A 348 -2.06 7.71 11.32
C LEU A 348 -3.56 7.48 11.10
N HIS A 349 -4.25 7.16 12.20
CA HIS A 349 -5.70 6.88 12.22
C HIS A 349 -6.60 8.12 12.19
N CYS A 350 -6.05 9.33 12.21
CA CYS A 350 -6.83 10.58 12.26
C CYS A 350 -6.22 11.68 11.39
N ALA A 351 -7.08 12.44 10.71
CA ALA A 351 -6.65 13.63 9.97
C ALA A 351 -6.42 14.83 10.91
N GLY A 352 -5.71 15.83 10.41
CA GLY A 352 -5.50 17.11 11.08
C GLY A 352 -4.05 17.35 11.48
N LYS A 353 -3.84 18.30 12.40
CA LYS A 353 -2.52 18.87 12.73
C LYS A 353 -1.47 17.82 13.10
N ARG A 354 -1.86 16.77 13.84
CA ARG A 354 -0.94 15.69 14.24
C ARG A 354 -0.39 14.93 13.03
N MET A 355 -1.21 14.70 12.02
CA MET A 355 -0.78 14.06 10.77
C MET A 355 0.24 14.96 10.06
N ASP A 356 -0.01 16.26 9.95
CA ASP A 356 0.95 17.23 9.38
C ASP A 356 2.28 17.23 10.17
N GLU A 357 2.23 17.21 11.50
CA GLU A 357 3.43 17.16 12.36
C GLU A 357 4.25 15.88 12.12
N LEU A 358 3.60 14.73 11.96
CA LEU A 358 4.28 13.47 11.64
C LEU A 358 4.84 13.45 10.22
N MET A 359 4.12 14.00 9.25
CA MET A 359 4.58 14.13 7.87
C MET A 359 5.83 15.04 7.79
N GLU A 360 5.83 16.16 8.50
CA GLU A 360 7.02 17.01 8.60
C GLU A 360 8.19 16.26 9.26
N ALA A 361 7.93 15.57 10.37
CA ALA A 361 8.96 14.83 11.11
C ALA A 361 9.63 13.76 10.24
N ILE A 362 8.85 12.94 9.54
CA ILE A 362 9.40 11.86 8.70
C ILE A 362 10.14 12.39 7.47
N VAL A 363 9.64 13.46 6.83
CA VAL A 363 10.35 14.10 5.70
C VAL A 363 11.70 14.63 6.16
N ARG A 364 11.75 15.37 7.28
CA ARG A 364 13.02 15.86 7.84
C ARG A 364 13.97 14.72 8.18
N GLN A 365 13.45 13.63 8.75
CA GLN A 365 14.23 12.46 9.10
C GLN A 365 14.85 11.81 7.86
N VAL A 366 14.06 11.57 6.80
CA VAL A 366 14.55 11.02 5.53
C VAL A 366 15.61 11.93 4.91
N CYS A 367 15.36 13.25 4.84
CA CYS A 367 16.33 14.21 4.29
C CYS A 367 17.65 14.19 5.08
N SER A 368 17.58 14.17 6.42
CA SER A 368 18.75 14.08 7.28
C SER A 368 19.54 12.79 7.06
N ILE A 369 18.87 11.64 6.92
CA ILE A 369 19.53 10.34 6.69
C ILE A 369 20.23 10.31 5.32
N ARG A 370 19.60 10.92 4.31
CA ARG A 370 20.09 10.97 2.93
C ARG A 370 21.12 12.06 2.67
N GLY A 371 21.27 13.01 3.59
CA GLY A 371 22.09 14.21 3.37
C GLY A 371 21.50 15.14 2.30
N TRP A 372 20.18 15.12 2.13
CA TRP A 372 19.48 15.99 1.20
C TRP A 372 19.21 17.35 1.82
N ASP A 373 19.32 18.40 1.00
CA ASP A 373 18.65 19.66 1.31
C ASP A 373 17.13 19.43 1.43
N LEU A 374 16.48 20.18 2.33
CA LEU A 374 15.06 19.97 2.63
C LEU A 374 14.15 20.23 1.42
N GLU A 375 14.43 21.27 0.62
CA GLU A 375 13.62 21.57 -0.56
C GLU A 375 13.81 20.50 -1.64
N TYR A 376 15.05 20.06 -1.85
CA TYR A 376 15.36 18.95 -2.76
C TYR A 376 14.65 17.67 -2.35
N GLY A 377 14.75 17.29 -1.07
CA GLY A 377 14.13 16.09 -0.54
C GLY A 377 12.61 16.09 -0.67
N ILE A 378 11.96 17.22 -0.40
CA ILE A 378 10.50 17.34 -0.58
C ILE A 378 10.10 17.16 -2.04
N ARG A 379 10.82 17.78 -2.98
CA ARG A 379 10.54 17.64 -4.42
C ARG A 379 10.68 16.20 -4.89
N ILE A 380 11.78 15.53 -4.54
CA ILE A 380 12.00 14.11 -4.91
C ILE A 380 10.91 13.22 -4.32
N LEU A 381 10.56 13.40 -3.04
CA LEU A 381 9.49 12.61 -2.41
C LEU A 381 8.12 12.85 -3.07
N GLY A 382 7.82 14.08 -3.47
CA GLY A 382 6.59 14.42 -4.19
C GLY A 382 6.54 13.88 -5.62
N GLU A 383 7.68 13.89 -6.34
CA GLU A 383 7.83 13.27 -7.66
C GLU A 383 7.65 11.76 -7.57
N ASN A 384 8.25 11.11 -6.57
CA ASN A 384 8.09 9.68 -6.31
C ASN A 384 6.64 9.30 -6.02
N TRP A 385 5.95 10.07 -5.17
CA TRP A 385 4.53 9.84 -4.88
C TRP A 385 3.69 10.01 -6.13
N THR A 386 3.97 11.04 -6.94
CA THR A 386 3.27 11.28 -8.20
C THR A 386 3.46 10.11 -9.17
N ARG A 387 4.69 9.61 -9.33
CA ARG A 387 5.01 8.45 -10.16
C ARG A 387 4.35 7.18 -9.64
N PHE A 388 4.32 6.98 -8.32
CA PHE A 388 3.66 5.83 -7.70
C PHE A 388 2.13 5.85 -7.91
N VAL A 389 1.47 6.98 -7.68
CA VAL A 389 0.01 7.07 -7.77
C VAL A 389 -0.46 7.12 -9.22
N PHE A 390 0.14 7.96 -10.05
CA PHE A 390 -0.36 8.26 -11.40
C PHE A 390 0.40 7.54 -12.51
N GLY A 391 1.71 7.34 -12.37
CA GLY A 391 2.57 6.72 -13.39
C GLY A 391 3.47 7.72 -14.05
#